data_AF-A0A9W7AA34-F1
#
_entry.id   AF-A0A9W7AA34-F1
#
_cell.length_a   1.000
_cell.length_b   1.000
_cell.length_c   1.000
_cell.angle_alpha   90.00
_cell.angle_beta   90.00
_cell.angle_gamma   90.00
#
_symmetry.space_group_name_H-M   'P 1'
#
loop_
_entity.id
_entity.type
_entity.pdbx_description
1 polymer ?
#
loop_
_entity_poly.entity_id
_entity_poly.type
_entity_poly.pdbx_seq_one_letter_code
_entity_poly.pdbx_strand_id
1 'polypeptide(L)'
;MPKRKATDTAPPLDEELIASLCSIVGSDGRAKKKTIKKLKKTLFKNDKAKAKAFLSRAVESNIVAIEGDLVTLLSEASTTTTATTATNSSSSPTLPLHKYILAPMVGASELPFRLLCRKYGAQIAYTPMISSARFCVPSEEEYRATEFQTNAEDRPLVAHFSANNAEEMVKSAKLVQDRCDAIDLNLGCPQRVAYVGHYGSYLLGDKDRELVLDIVKKTSEAISIPLFVKIRLLNTLPETIKFVGQLKTAGAALVAIHARYRASFERTGPGARDGAAMLDHVRDVKKAYPDFPVIANGNIVTHNDVVKNLEFTEADGVMSAEGILDNPAIFLGSMKGASDEMLSHAADPTNLALEYLQLAKKHPATIRTVAFHTRRMLRDQLNRFQLMADCIASETIEEVEEIVKKVRKYLKDPDSFQYDADKARRVKEEKERKAEEEGKRKRYEERMKRKAKREGKEDLNHYLNIGAELPSRFTINTLKPLDSEKQKAVWNASHGQHCMAYHLSNCKRGRGCAFLHCDVGGFDEKEEVAG
;
A
#
# COMPACT_ATOMS: atom_id res chain seq x y z
N MET A 1 -5.18 34.81 46.78
CA MET A 1 -6.18 33.91 46.15
C MET A 1 -6.76 34.58 44.90
N PRO A 2 -6.43 34.13 43.68
CA PRO A 2 -7.06 34.64 42.48
C PRO A 2 -8.32 33.83 42.13
N LYS A 3 -9.37 34.54 41.71
CA LYS A 3 -10.70 34.07 41.34
C LYS A 3 -10.65 33.15 40.11
N ARG A 4 -11.26 31.96 40.18
CA ARG A 4 -11.51 31.07 39.04
C ARG A 4 -12.47 31.74 38.05
N LYS A 5 -12.10 31.80 36.76
CA LYS A 5 -13.01 32.12 35.65
C LYS A 5 -13.98 30.96 35.46
N ALA A 6 -15.28 31.26 35.39
CA ALA A 6 -16.34 30.31 35.09
C ALA A 6 -16.21 29.82 33.64
N THR A 7 -16.26 28.50 33.46
CA THR A 7 -16.36 27.85 32.15
C THR A 7 -17.79 27.96 31.64
N ASP A 8 -17.97 28.49 30.43
CA ASP A 8 -19.24 28.58 29.69
C ASP A 8 -19.67 27.16 29.25
N THR A 9 -20.29 26.40 30.15
CA THR A 9 -21.00 25.16 29.80
C THR A 9 -22.50 25.46 29.71
N ALA A 10 -23.10 25.15 28.56
CA ALA A 10 -24.56 25.26 28.38
C ALA A 10 -25.29 24.37 29.39
N PRO A 11 -26.47 24.79 29.89
CA PRO A 11 -27.23 23.99 30.85
C PRO A 11 -27.66 22.65 30.23
N PRO A 12 -27.75 21.57 31.03
CA PRO A 12 -28.23 20.28 30.57
C PRO A 12 -29.68 20.39 30.07
N LEU A 13 -30.01 19.60 29.05
CA LEU A 13 -31.36 19.51 28.47
C LEU A 13 -32.34 18.96 29.52
N ASP A 14 -33.30 19.76 29.96
CA ASP A 14 -34.42 19.29 30.78
C ASP A 14 -35.50 18.59 29.92
N GLU A 15 -36.31 17.73 30.53
CA GLU A 15 -37.35 16.95 29.81
C GLU A 15 -38.45 17.85 29.19
N GLU A 16 -38.69 19.04 29.76
CA GLU A 16 -39.69 20.00 29.27
C GLU A 16 -39.23 20.67 27.95
N LEU A 17 -37.91 20.85 27.82
CA LEU A 17 -37.23 21.37 26.64
C LEU A 17 -37.21 20.33 25.51
N ILE A 18 -36.97 19.07 25.84
CA ILE A 18 -37.06 17.96 24.89
C ILE A 18 -38.50 17.84 24.37
N ALA A 19 -39.51 17.88 25.24
CA ALA A 19 -40.92 17.85 24.85
C ALA A 19 -41.31 19.03 23.95
N SER A 20 -40.83 20.24 24.26
CA SER A 20 -41.09 21.44 23.45
C SER A 20 -40.42 21.39 22.08
N LEU A 21 -39.22 20.80 21.97
CA LEU A 21 -38.50 20.59 20.71
C LEU A 21 -39.17 19.52 19.85
N CYS A 22 -39.67 18.44 20.45
CA CYS A 22 -40.44 17.41 19.75
C CYS A 22 -41.76 17.95 19.17
N SER A 23 -42.45 18.86 19.85
CA SER A 23 -43.70 19.47 19.33
C SER A 23 -43.52 20.32 18.07
N ILE A 24 -42.28 20.67 17.71
CA ILE A 24 -41.97 21.44 16.50
C ILE A 24 -42.02 20.52 15.26
N VAL A 25 -41.75 19.23 15.45
CA VAL A 25 -41.74 18.22 14.39
C VAL A 25 -43.19 17.95 13.98
N GLY A 26 -43.59 18.49 12.81
CA GLY A 26 -44.93 18.32 12.24
C GLY A 26 -45.87 19.54 12.32
N SER A 27 -45.42 20.67 12.89
CA SER A 27 -46.25 21.89 13.01
C SER A 27 -46.11 22.84 11.80
N ASP A 28 -47.19 23.54 11.44
CA ASP A 28 -47.15 24.51 10.34
C ASP A 28 -46.16 25.67 10.59
N GLY A 29 -45.76 26.37 9.53
CA GLY A 29 -44.72 27.41 9.60
C GLY A 29 -45.05 28.57 10.55
N ARG A 30 -46.33 28.81 10.87
CA ARG A 30 -46.75 29.89 11.78
C ARG A 30 -46.69 29.42 13.25
N ALA A 31 -47.09 28.18 13.52
CA ALA A 31 -46.95 27.53 14.83
C ALA A 31 -45.48 27.35 15.22
N LYS A 32 -44.64 26.89 14.28
CA LYS A 32 -43.19 26.73 14.45
C LYS A 32 -42.49 28.04 14.86
N LYS A 33 -42.81 29.15 14.19
CA LYS A 33 -42.28 30.48 14.54
C LYS A 33 -42.69 30.94 15.95
N LYS A 34 -43.92 30.61 16.38
CA LYS A 34 -44.43 30.98 17.71
C LYS A 34 -43.71 30.20 18.82
N THR A 35 -43.47 28.91 18.62
CA THR A 35 -42.75 28.03 19.57
C THR A 35 -41.27 28.43 19.69
N ILE A 36 -40.59 28.73 18.58
CA ILE A 36 -39.20 29.23 18.61
C ILE A 36 -39.11 30.57 19.35
N LYS A 37 -40.08 31.48 19.17
CA LYS A 37 -40.12 32.76 19.89
C LYS A 37 -40.34 32.56 21.39
N LYS A 38 -41.14 31.55 21.78
CA LYS A 38 -41.35 31.17 23.19
C LYS A 38 -40.05 30.62 23.79
N LEU A 39 -39.37 29.67 23.14
CA LEU A 39 -38.08 29.11 23.59
C LEU A 39 -37.00 30.19 23.78
N LYS A 40 -36.89 31.14 22.84
CA LYS A 40 -35.98 32.29 22.96
C LYS A 40 -36.24 33.17 24.17
N LYS A 41 -37.52 33.36 24.53
CA LYS A 41 -37.93 34.20 25.66
C LYS A 41 -37.72 33.48 26.99
N THR A 42 -38.05 32.18 27.05
CA THR A 42 -38.03 31.40 28.29
C THR A 42 -36.63 30.94 28.68
N LEU A 43 -35.82 30.43 27.74
CA LEU A 43 -34.56 29.75 28.05
C LEU A 43 -33.33 30.64 27.93
N PHE A 44 -33.36 31.62 27.02
CA PHE A 44 -32.19 32.39 26.66
C PHE A 44 -32.34 33.89 26.96
N LYS A 45 -33.40 34.32 27.66
CA LYS A 45 -33.67 35.74 28.00
C LYS A 45 -33.48 36.70 26.80
N ASN A 46 -33.93 36.29 25.61
CA ASN A 46 -33.75 36.99 24.33
C ASN A 46 -32.31 37.06 23.75
N ASP A 47 -31.36 36.31 24.30
CA ASP A 47 -30.03 36.14 23.69
C ASP A 47 -30.13 35.28 22.42
N LYS A 48 -30.18 35.96 21.27
CA LYS A 48 -30.33 35.33 19.96
C LYS A 48 -29.12 34.46 19.58
N ALA A 49 -27.92 34.79 20.06
CA ALA A 49 -26.70 34.08 19.70
C ALA A 49 -26.62 32.73 20.42
N LYS A 50 -26.90 32.71 21.73
CA LYS A 50 -26.97 31.46 22.52
C LYS A 50 -28.06 30.52 22.02
N ALA A 51 -29.25 31.06 21.70
CA ALA A 51 -30.33 30.25 21.15
C ALA A 51 -29.97 29.63 19.79
N LYS A 52 -29.24 30.35 18.93
CA LYS A 52 -28.79 29.87 17.62
C LYS A 52 -27.74 28.77 17.75
N ALA A 53 -26.75 28.95 18.62
CA ALA A 53 -25.73 27.94 18.89
C ALA A 53 -26.32 26.66 19.48
N PHE A 54 -27.28 26.79 20.40
CA PHE A 54 -27.98 25.66 21.00
C PHE A 54 -28.80 24.86 19.97
N LEU A 55 -29.58 25.56 19.14
CA LEU A 55 -30.36 24.91 18.07
C LEU A 55 -29.47 24.21 17.04
N SER A 56 -28.32 24.81 16.69
CA SER A 56 -27.34 24.18 15.78
C SER A 56 -26.81 22.87 16.35
N ARG A 57 -26.48 22.85 17.65
CA ARG A 57 -26.02 21.63 18.33
C ARG A 57 -27.11 20.57 18.49
N ALA A 58 -28.36 20.97 18.73
CA ALA A 58 -29.48 20.03 18.81
C ALA A 58 -29.75 19.33 17.46
N VAL A 59 -29.51 20.05 16.35
CA VAL A 59 -29.56 19.49 14.99
C VAL A 59 -28.38 18.54 14.74
N GLU A 60 -27.16 18.93 15.12
CA GLU A 60 -25.97 18.07 15.03
C GLU A 60 -26.07 16.80 15.90
N SER A 61 -26.86 16.84 16.98
CA SER A 61 -27.06 15.71 17.90
C SER A 61 -28.23 14.80 17.49
N ASN A 62 -28.78 14.94 16.27
CA ASN A 62 -29.93 14.17 15.75
C ASN A 62 -31.24 14.27 16.57
N ILE A 63 -31.37 15.27 17.46
CA ILE A 63 -32.58 15.45 18.29
C ILE A 63 -33.76 16.01 17.45
N VAL A 64 -33.48 16.64 16.30
CA VAL A 64 -34.51 17.16 15.38
C VAL A 64 -34.19 16.71 13.96
N ALA A 65 -34.78 15.60 13.53
CA ALA A 65 -34.65 15.09 12.18
C ALA A 65 -35.60 15.83 11.23
N ILE A 66 -35.20 16.99 10.67
CA ILE A 66 -35.81 17.56 9.45
C ILE A 66 -34.75 18.34 8.64
N GLU A 67 -34.31 17.75 7.53
CA GLU A 67 -33.59 18.42 6.42
C GLU A 67 -34.53 19.39 5.67
N GLY A 68 -33.99 20.51 5.20
CA GLY A 68 -34.63 21.34 4.16
C GLY A 68 -34.59 22.85 4.38
N ASP A 69 -35.08 23.35 5.52
CA ASP A 69 -35.52 24.77 5.58
C ASP A 69 -34.74 25.70 6.54
N LEU A 70 -33.67 25.23 7.20
CA LEU A 70 -32.87 26.07 8.11
C LEU A 70 -31.62 26.67 7.47
N VAL A 71 -31.10 26.05 6.41
CA VAL A 71 -29.90 26.53 5.68
C VAL A 71 -30.22 27.80 4.87
N THR A 72 -31.45 27.93 4.36
CA THR A 72 -31.91 29.08 3.56
C THR A 72 -32.11 30.35 4.39
N LEU A 73 -32.28 30.25 5.71
CA LEU A 73 -32.46 31.40 6.61
C LEU A 73 -31.14 31.99 7.13
N LEU A 74 -30.00 31.38 6.80
CA LEU A 74 -28.67 31.80 7.25
C LEU A 74 -27.89 32.61 6.21
N SER A 75 -28.35 32.67 4.96
CA SER A 75 -27.66 33.36 3.86
C SER A 75 -27.98 34.85 3.71
N GLU A 76 -28.85 35.45 4.53
CA GLU A 76 -29.27 36.85 4.35
C GLU A 76 -28.79 37.83 5.44
N ALA A 77 -27.77 37.48 6.22
CA ALA A 77 -27.19 38.41 7.19
C ALA A 77 -25.66 38.34 7.20
N SER A 78 -25.04 38.88 6.17
CA SER A 78 -23.64 39.30 6.23
C SER A 78 -23.43 40.56 5.40
N THR A 79 -23.52 41.70 6.09
CA THR A 79 -22.81 42.91 5.70
C THR A 79 -22.19 43.52 6.95
N THR A 80 -20.88 43.82 6.83
CA THR A 80 -20.06 44.72 7.65
C THR A 80 -19.81 44.36 9.13
N THR A 81 -18.59 43.98 9.49
CA THR A 81 -17.47 44.92 9.80
C THR A 81 -16.25 44.12 10.28
N THR A 82 -15.09 44.52 9.78
CA THR A 82 -13.74 44.04 10.05
C THR A 82 -13.32 44.16 11.52
N ALA A 83 -12.79 43.08 12.09
CA ALA A 83 -11.81 43.12 13.17
C ALA A 83 -10.95 41.85 13.14
N THR A 84 -9.65 42.07 12.98
CA THR A 84 -8.60 41.06 12.79
C THR A 84 -8.41 40.23 14.06
N THR A 85 -8.68 38.94 13.99
CA THR A 85 -8.13 37.93 14.91
C THR A 85 -7.48 36.83 14.07
N ALA A 86 -6.15 36.74 14.17
CA ALA A 86 -5.37 35.69 13.53
C ALA A 86 -5.84 34.33 14.05
N THR A 87 -6.62 33.62 13.23
CA THR A 87 -6.83 32.19 13.37
C THR A 87 -5.60 31.50 12.79
N ASN A 88 -4.79 30.87 13.65
CA ASN A 88 -3.83 29.87 13.21
C ASN A 88 -4.61 28.75 12.51
N SER A 89 -4.67 28.80 11.17
CA SER A 89 -5.02 27.63 10.38
C SER A 89 -3.90 26.63 10.58
N SER A 90 -4.16 25.50 11.24
CA SER A 90 -3.24 24.38 11.19
C SER A 90 -3.29 23.84 9.76
N SER A 91 -2.46 24.38 8.87
CA SER A 91 -2.21 23.76 7.58
C SER A 91 -1.64 22.37 7.88
N SER A 92 -2.31 21.32 7.42
CA SER A 92 -1.75 19.97 7.48
C SER A 92 -0.30 20.00 6.97
N PRO A 93 0.63 19.26 7.60
CA PRO A 93 2.01 19.25 7.16
C PRO A 93 2.07 18.82 5.69
N THR A 94 2.76 19.59 4.85
CA THR A 94 2.87 19.32 3.42
C THR A 94 4.32 19.02 3.04
N LEU A 95 4.51 17.98 2.23
CA LEU A 95 5.78 17.76 1.54
C LEU A 95 5.78 18.59 0.25
N PRO A 96 6.89 19.24 -0.14
CA PRO A 96 6.99 19.90 -1.43
C PRO A 96 6.59 18.93 -2.55
N LEU A 97 5.86 19.43 -3.54
CA LEU A 97 5.38 18.59 -4.61
C LEU A 97 6.56 18.17 -5.51
N HIS A 98 6.80 16.87 -5.53
CA HIS A 98 7.81 16.23 -6.36
C HIS A 98 7.16 15.41 -7.48
N LYS A 99 7.74 15.47 -8.68
CA LYS A 99 7.17 14.87 -9.89
C LYS A 99 7.63 13.44 -10.14
N TYR A 100 8.82 13.06 -9.70
CA TYR A 100 9.47 11.81 -10.12
C TYR A 100 9.62 10.87 -8.93
N ILE A 101 8.85 9.78 -8.93
CA ILE A 101 8.65 8.97 -7.73
C ILE A 101 8.99 7.51 -7.99
N LEU A 102 9.85 6.93 -7.13
CA LEU A 102 10.08 5.49 -7.07
C LEU A 102 8.97 4.83 -6.23
N ALA A 103 8.25 3.89 -6.84
CA ALA A 103 7.15 3.17 -6.19
C ALA A 103 7.60 2.26 -5.05
N PRO A 104 6.72 1.98 -4.06
CA PRO A 104 6.94 0.93 -3.09
C PRO A 104 6.85 -0.44 -3.76
N MET A 105 7.87 -1.27 -3.56
CA MET A 105 7.92 -2.63 -4.09
C MET A 105 8.54 -3.57 -3.06
N VAL A 106 7.80 -4.60 -2.66
CA VAL A 106 8.32 -5.67 -1.80
C VAL A 106 9.49 -6.33 -2.51
N GLY A 107 10.63 -6.46 -1.83
CA GLY A 107 11.84 -7.07 -2.39
C GLY A 107 12.49 -6.32 -3.56
N ALA A 108 12.11 -5.06 -3.81
CA ALA A 108 12.63 -4.29 -4.94
C ALA A 108 12.70 -2.76 -4.73
N SER A 109 12.60 -2.27 -3.49
CA SER A 109 12.72 -0.84 -3.17
C SER A 109 13.54 -0.60 -1.90
N GLU A 110 14.53 -1.45 -1.66
CA GLU A 110 15.47 -1.38 -0.54
C GLU A 110 16.41 -0.18 -0.66
N LEU A 111 17.05 0.19 0.45
CA LEU A 111 17.90 1.38 0.54
C LEU A 111 18.94 1.50 -0.62
N PRO A 112 19.75 0.47 -0.96
CA PRO A 112 20.71 0.62 -2.05
C PRO A 112 20.05 0.94 -3.40
N PHE A 113 18.87 0.38 -3.68
CA PHE A 113 18.16 0.66 -4.92
C PHE A 113 17.56 2.07 -4.93
N ARG A 114 17.00 2.52 -3.79
CA ARG A 114 16.50 3.90 -3.67
C ARG A 114 17.59 4.94 -3.87
N LEU A 115 18.78 4.72 -3.29
CA LEU A 115 19.93 5.61 -3.45
C LEU A 115 20.36 5.72 -4.92
N LEU A 116 20.39 4.59 -5.64
CA LEU A 116 20.66 4.58 -7.08
C LEU A 116 19.62 5.41 -7.85
N CYS A 117 18.33 5.16 -7.64
CA CYS A 117 17.27 5.90 -8.32
C CYS A 117 17.30 7.39 -7.99
N ARG A 118 17.62 7.77 -6.73
CA ARG A 118 17.78 9.17 -6.32
C ARG A 118 18.89 9.85 -7.07
N LYS A 119 20.05 9.19 -7.17
CA LYS A 119 21.17 9.68 -7.97
C LYS A 119 20.71 9.99 -9.38
N TYR A 120 19.83 9.19 -9.98
CA TYR A 120 19.33 9.40 -11.35
C TYR A 120 17.94 10.03 -11.45
N GLY A 121 17.52 10.83 -10.46
CA GLY A 121 16.42 11.78 -10.59
C GLY A 121 15.12 11.41 -9.90
N ALA A 122 15.06 10.29 -9.18
CA ALA A 122 13.94 10.06 -8.26
C ALA A 122 13.99 11.08 -7.11
N GLN A 123 12.89 11.80 -6.94
CA GLN A 123 12.76 12.88 -5.96
C GLN A 123 12.13 12.37 -4.66
N ILE A 124 11.14 11.49 -4.78
CA ILE A 124 10.58 10.74 -3.66
C ILE A 124 10.83 9.26 -3.89
N ALA A 125 11.21 8.55 -2.83
CA ALA A 125 11.25 7.11 -2.83
C ALA A 125 10.41 6.56 -1.67
N TYR A 126 9.85 5.38 -1.88
CA TYR A 126 9.07 4.67 -0.89
C TYR A 126 9.87 3.47 -0.36
N THR A 127 9.68 3.12 0.90
CA THR A 127 10.17 1.84 1.43
C THR A 127 9.46 0.66 0.73
N PRO A 128 9.97 -0.57 0.89
CA PRO A 128 9.14 -1.75 0.71
C PRO A 128 7.88 -1.67 1.58
N MET A 129 6.87 -2.50 1.26
CA MET A 129 5.64 -2.54 2.07
C MET A 129 5.94 -3.17 3.44
N ILE A 130 5.63 -2.43 4.51
CA ILE A 130 5.87 -2.82 5.90
C ILE A 130 4.53 -3.18 6.57
N SER A 131 4.46 -4.29 7.30
CA SER A 131 3.29 -4.64 8.10
C SER A 131 3.20 -3.75 9.35
N SER A 132 2.18 -2.90 9.45
CA SER A 132 1.94 -2.10 10.66
C SER A 132 1.67 -2.99 11.90
N ALA A 133 0.92 -4.08 11.73
CA ALA A 133 0.62 -5.04 12.79
C ALA A 133 1.89 -5.61 13.41
N ARG A 134 2.91 -5.96 12.61
CA ARG A 134 4.20 -6.44 13.12
C ARG A 134 5.10 -5.30 13.62
N PHE A 135 5.15 -4.18 12.88
CA PHE A 135 6.06 -3.08 13.17
C PHE A 135 5.81 -2.46 14.55
N CYS A 136 4.54 -2.37 14.97
CA CYS A 136 4.18 -1.80 16.28
C CYS A 136 4.39 -2.74 17.48
N VAL A 137 4.75 -4.01 17.28
CA VAL A 137 4.96 -4.98 18.38
C VAL A 137 6.34 -4.75 19.01
N PRO A 138 6.44 -4.41 20.31
CA PRO A 138 7.73 -4.10 20.93
C PRO A 138 8.81 -5.17 20.74
N SER A 139 8.45 -6.45 20.85
CA SER A 139 9.36 -7.60 20.70
C SER A 139 9.82 -7.87 19.26
N GLU A 140 9.22 -7.25 18.24
CA GLU A 140 9.59 -7.39 16.82
C GLU A 140 10.64 -6.34 16.40
N GLU A 141 11.66 -6.12 17.22
CA GLU A 141 12.70 -5.12 16.92
C GLU A 141 13.53 -5.48 15.68
N GLU A 142 13.84 -6.77 15.51
CA GLU A 142 14.56 -7.27 14.34
C GLU A 142 13.77 -7.03 13.04
N TYR A 143 12.45 -7.23 13.07
CA TYR A 143 11.57 -6.91 11.95
C TYR A 143 11.63 -5.43 11.60
N ARG A 144 11.51 -4.53 12.60
CA ARG A 144 11.61 -3.08 12.36
C ARG A 144 12.95 -2.69 11.75
N ALA A 145 14.05 -3.21 12.29
CA ALA A 145 15.39 -2.90 11.82
C ALA A 145 15.64 -3.42 10.40
N THR A 146 15.07 -4.59 10.07
CA THR A 146 15.22 -5.21 8.74
C THR A 146 14.38 -4.49 7.69
N GLU A 147 13.10 -4.22 7.96
CA GLU A 147 12.16 -3.68 6.98
C GLU A 147 12.25 -2.15 6.82
N PHE A 148 12.71 -1.43 7.86
CA PHE A 148 12.88 0.02 7.79
C PHE A 148 14.36 0.45 7.90
N GLN A 149 14.99 0.56 6.75
CA GLN A 149 16.37 1.03 6.58
C GLN A 149 16.36 2.38 5.86
N THR A 150 17.19 3.34 6.28
CA THR A 150 17.34 4.66 5.64
C THR A 150 18.65 5.33 6.08
N ASN A 151 19.03 6.43 5.42
CA ASN A 151 20.15 7.30 5.78
C ASN A 151 19.84 8.76 5.39
N ALA A 152 20.78 9.69 5.59
CA ALA A 152 20.58 11.11 5.27
C ALA A 152 20.41 11.41 3.77
N GLU A 153 20.99 10.59 2.90
CA GLU A 153 20.90 10.73 1.43
C GLU A 153 19.58 10.18 0.86
N ASP A 154 18.85 9.41 1.66
CA ASP A 154 17.60 8.75 1.26
C ASP A 154 16.35 9.58 1.58
N ARG A 155 16.43 10.91 1.56
CA ARG A 155 15.28 11.80 1.80
C ARG A 155 14.99 12.68 0.56
N PRO A 156 13.72 13.02 0.27
CA PRO A 156 12.49 12.66 1.00
C PRO A 156 12.05 11.19 0.89
N LEU A 157 11.79 10.53 2.02
CA LEU A 157 11.36 9.12 2.13
C LEU A 157 9.90 8.99 2.57
N VAL A 158 9.18 8.05 1.97
CA VAL A 158 7.82 7.66 2.39
C VAL A 158 7.83 6.25 2.99
N ALA A 159 7.40 6.12 4.24
CA ALA A 159 7.24 4.81 4.90
C ALA A 159 5.91 4.18 4.49
N HIS A 160 5.96 3.08 3.76
CA HIS A 160 4.80 2.46 3.10
C HIS A 160 4.23 1.29 3.91
N PHE A 161 3.09 1.47 4.57
CA PHE A 161 2.50 0.45 5.45
C PHE A 161 1.31 -0.29 4.86
N SER A 162 1.21 -1.59 5.12
CA SER A 162 -0.06 -2.31 5.11
C SER A 162 -0.70 -2.27 6.51
N ALA A 163 -2.01 -2.02 6.55
CA ALA A 163 -2.76 -1.95 7.80
C ALA A 163 -4.22 -2.34 7.56
N ASN A 164 -4.85 -2.86 8.60
CA ASN A 164 -6.31 -3.07 8.70
C ASN A 164 -6.83 -2.78 10.12
N ASN A 165 -6.01 -2.12 10.96
CA ASN A 165 -6.35 -1.64 12.29
C ASN A 165 -5.76 -0.24 12.48
N ALA A 166 -6.57 0.71 12.94
CA ALA A 166 -6.16 2.11 13.04
C ALA A 166 -5.15 2.35 14.17
N GLU A 167 -5.31 1.68 15.31
CA GLU A 167 -4.44 1.83 16.46
C GLU A 167 -3.02 1.29 16.20
N GLU A 168 -2.92 0.15 15.51
CA GLU A 168 -1.64 -0.43 15.06
C GLU A 168 -0.93 0.45 14.02
N MET A 169 -1.70 1.02 13.08
CA MET A 169 -1.19 1.98 12.10
C MET A 169 -0.63 3.23 12.78
N VAL A 170 -1.38 3.84 13.70
CA VAL A 170 -0.94 5.02 14.46
C VAL A 170 0.34 4.74 15.24
N LYS A 171 0.42 3.59 15.94
CA LYS A 171 1.64 3.21 16.68
C LYS A 171 2.83 3.06 15.74
N SER A 172 2.65 2.38 14.62
CA SER A 172 3.72 2.17 13.62
C SER A 172 4.20 3.49 13.02
N ALA A 173 3.27 4.36 12.63
CA ALA A 173 3.58 5.66 12.07
C ALA A 173 4.37 6.54 13.07
N LYS A 174 4.00 6.54 14.35
CA LYS A 174 4.72 7.28 15.40
C LYS A 174 6.15 6.78 15.62
N LEU A 175 6.40 5.48 15.46
CA LEU A 175 7.74 4.90 15.61
C LEU A 175 8.72 5.33 14.51
N VAL A 176 8.23 5.82 13.37
CA VAL A 176 9.06 6.10 12.19
C VAL A 176 9.02 7.54 11.69
N GLN A 177 8.07 8.37 12.16
CA GLN A 177 7.86 9.72 11.64
C GLN A 177 9.11 10.61 11.68
N ASP A 178 9.99 10.44 12.68
CA ASP A 178 11.21 11.25 12.79
C ASP A 178 12.33 10.82 11.81
N ARG A 179 12.13 9.68 11.13
CA ARG A 179 13.09 9.07 10.21
C ARG A 179 12.60 9.03 8.75
N CYS A 180 11.42 9.57 8.46
CA CYS A 180 10.88 9.72 7.11
C CYS A 180 10.21 11.10 6.94
N ASP A 181 9.69 11.37 5.75
CA ASP A 181 9.09 12.66 5.38
C ASP A 181 7.58 12.54 5.15
N ALA A 182 7.07 11.33 4.95
CA ALA A 182 5.65 11.01 4.93
C ALA A 182 5.41 9.55 5.32
N ILE A 183 4.17 9.26 5.72
CA ILE A 183 3.65 7.90 5.90
C ILE A 183 2.70 7.60 4.74
N ASP A 184 2.67 6.39 4.19
CA ASP A 184 1.68 5.97 3.19
C ASP A 184 0.89 4.73 3.65
N LEU A 185 -0.42 4.74 3.41
CA LEU A 185 -1.28 3.57 3.55
C LEU A 185 -1.44 2.84 2.22
N ASN A 186 -0.98 1.59 2.17
CA ASN A 186 -1.17 0.69 1.06
C ASN A 186 -2.63 0.21 0.96
N LEU A 187 -3.30 0.63 -0.11
CA LEU A 187 -4.62 0.16 -0.52
C LEU A 187 -4.58 -0.44 -1.94
N GLY A 188 -3.40 -0.82 -2.42
CA GLY A 188 -3.18 -1.22 -3.82
C GLY A 188 -2.64 -2.64 -4.02
N CYS A 189 -2.09 -3.27 -2.97
CA CYS A 189 -1.47 -4.59 -3.08
C CYS A 189 -2.50 -5.68 -3.42
N PRO A 190 -2.35 -6.40 -4.56
CA PRO A 190 -3.28 -7.46 -4.97
C PRO A 190 -2.75 -8.86 -4.65
N GLN A 191 -1.74 -8.99 -3.78
CA GLN A 191 -1.06 -10.26 -3.48
C GLN A 191 -1.90 -11.20 -2.65
N ARG A 192 -1.63 -12.52 -2.76
CA ARG A 192 -2.38 -13.51 -1.99
C ARG A 192 -2.18 -13.27 -0.49
N VAL A 193 -0.99 -12.86 -0.09
CA VAL A 193 -0.71 -12.44 1.29
C VAL A 193 -1.61 -11.29 1.77
N ALA A 194 -1.94 -10.33 0.88
CA ALA A 194 -2.84 -9.23 1.17
C ALA A 194 -4.30 -9.68 1.25
N TYR A 195 -4.69 -10.68 0.46
CA TYR A 195 -6.02 -11.30 0.55
C TYR A 195 -6.19 -12.02 1.88
N VAL A 196 -5.23 -12.88 2.24
CA VAL A 196 -5.26 -13.67 3.47
C VAL A 196 -5.20 -12.77 4.71
N GLY A 197 -4.34 -11.74 4.68
CA GLY A 197 -4.22 -10.78 5.78
C GLY A 197 -5.26 -9.68 5.80
N HIS A 198 -6.18 -9.64 4.82
CA HIS A 198 -7.21 -8.61 4.65
C HIS A 198 -6.66 -7.16 4.75
N TYR A 199 -5.73 -6.82 3.85
CA TYR A 199 -5.17 -5.47 3.70
C TYR A 199 -4.96 -5.12 2.21
N GLY A 200 -4.43 -3.93 1.90
CA GLY A 200 -4.11 -3.57 0.52
C GLY A 200 -5.36 -3.39 -0.34
N SER A 201 -5.35 -3.94 -1.56
CA SER A 201 -6.47 -3.81 -2.51
C SER A 201 -7.78 -4.43 -2.01
N TYR A 202 -7.73 -5.28 -0.98
CA TYR A 202 -8.89 -5.96 -0.41
C TYR A 202 -9.67 -5.09 0.58
N LEU A 203 -9.11 -3.95 1.00
CA LEU A 203 -9.82 -2.93 1.78
C LEU A 203 -10.55 -1.89 0.91
N LEU A 204 -10.43 -1.97 -0.42
CA LEU A 204 -11.14 -1.08 -1.35
C LEU A 204 -12.61 -1.48 -1.59
N GLY A 205 -13.12 -2.50 -0.90
CA GLY A 205 -14.53 -2.90 -0.97
C GLY A 205 -15.43 -1.98 -0.14
N ASP A 206 -16.70 -1.89 -0.49
CA ASP A 206 -17.64 -0.97 0.19
C ASP A 206 -17.80 -1.27 1.69
N LYS A 207 -17.76 -2.56 2.07
CA LYS A 207 -17.83 -2.99 3.47
C LYS A 207 -16.66 -2.50 4.34
N ASP A 208 -15.51 -2.22 3.72
CA ASP A 208 -14.27 -1.83 4.40
C ASP A 208 -14.05 -0.30 4.36
N ARG A 209 -14.99 0.44 3.75
CA ARG A 209 -14.87 1.88 3.52
C ARG A 209 -14.68 2.66 4.82
N GLU A 210 -15.51 2.39 5.81
CA GLU A 210 -15.47 3.09 7.11
C GLU A 210 -14.15 2.81 7.83
N LEU A 211 -13.67 1.55 7.80
CA LEU A 211 -12.39 1.17 8.36
C LEU A 211 -11.23 1.94 7.73
N VAL A 212 -11.18 2.04 6.40
CA VAL A 212 -10.11 2.78 5.72
C VAL A 212 -10.13 4.26 6.09
N LEU A 213 -11.31 4.88 6.12
CA LEU A 213 -11.44 6.29 6.50
C LEU A 213 -11.06 6.53 7.96
N ASP A 214 -11.37 5.60 8.87
CA ASP A 214 -10.94 5.65 10.27
C ASP A 214 -9.42 5.54 10.42
N ILE A 215 -8.78 4.62 9.69
CA ILE A 215 -7.31 4.48 9.67
C ILE A 215 -6.67 5.79 9.19
N VAL A 216 -7.14 6.36 8.07
CA VAL A 216 -6.59 7.61 7.51
C VAL A 216 -6.77 8.78 8.47
N LYS A 217 -7.97 8.93 9.05
CA LYS A 217 -8.27 9.99 10.00
C LYS A 217 -7.42 9.91 11.26
N LYS A 218 -7.47 8.78 11.97
CA LYS A 218 -6.73 8.62 13.23
C LYS A 218 -5.22 8.75 13.02
N THR A 219 -4.70 8.24 11.90
CA THR A 219 -3.27 8.33 11.61
C THR A 219 -2.85 9.75 11.30
N SER A 220 -3.56 10.45 10.41
CA SER A 220 -3.23 11.83 10.03
C SER A 220 -3.34 12.82 11.20
N GLU A 221 -4.30 12.63 12.11
CA GLU A 221 -4.44 13.45 13.32
C GLU A 221 -3.34 13.18 14.37
N ALA A 222 -2.69 12.01 14.32
CA ALA A 222 -1.77 11.55 15.37
C ALA A 222 -0.28 11.76 15.06
N ILE A 223 0.09 12.07 13.81
CA ILE A 223 1.48 12.27 13.36
C ILE A 223 1.75 13.72 12.97
N SER A 224 3.03 14.09 12.94
CA SER A 224 3.48 15.46 12.61
C SER A 224 3.89 15.68 11.15
N ILE A 225 3.91 14.61 10.35
CA ILE A 225 4.27 14.59 8.92
C ILE A 225 3.05 14.18 8.08
N PRO A 226 3.00 14.44 6.76
CA PRO A 226 1.83 14.08 5.95
C PRO A 226 1.56 12.57 5.90
N LEU A 227 0.28 12.23 5.82
CA LEU A 227 -0.20 10.90 5.48
C LEU A 227 -0.64 10.85 4.01
N PHE A 228 -0.05 9.96 3.24
CA PHE A 228 -0.40 9.65 1.86
C PHE A 228 -1.22 8.35 1.80
N VAL A 229 -1.88 8.14 0.67
CA VAL A 229 -2.60 6.90 0.39
C VAL A 229 -2.32 6.43 -1.03
N LYS A 230 -1.94 5.17 -1.21
CA LYS A 230 -1.78 4.56 -2.53
C LYS A 230 -2.90 3.58 -2.84
N ILE A 231 -3.74 3.91 -3.81
CA ILE A 231 -4.93 3.14 -4.20
C ILE A 231 -4.78 2.49 -5.59
N ARG A 232 -5.67 1.54 -5.87
CA ARG A 232 -6.10 1.17 -7.23
C ARG A 232 -7.45 1.82 -7.54
N LEU A 233 -7.86 1.80 -8.81
CA LEU A 233 -9.21 2.23 -9.19
C LEU A 233 -10.27 1.31 -8.56
N LEU A 234 -11.37 1.87 -8.07
CA LEU A 234 -12.55 1.09 -7.63
C LEU A 234 -13.32 0.58 -8.83
N ASN A 235 -14.38 -0.20 -8.63
CA ASN A 235 -15.09 -0.88 -9.74
C ASN A 235 -15.59 0.09 -10.82
N THR A 236 -15.85 1.36 -10.47
CA THR A 236 -16.20 2.42 -11.43
C THR A 236 -15.43 3.72 -11.19
N LEU A 237 -15.34 4.56 -12.23
CA LEU A 237 -14.73 5.89 -12.12
C LEU A 237 -15.47 6.81 -11.13
N PRO A 238 -16.82 6.92 -11.14
CA PRO A 238 -17.53 7.73 -10.15
C PRO A 238 -17.29 7.28 -8.69
N GLU A 239 -17.22 5.97 -8.44
CA GLU A 239 -16.85 5.44 -7.11
C GLU A 239 -15.42 5.83 -6.72
N THR A 240 -14.48 5.76 -7.67
CA THR A 240 -13.09 6.15 -7.45
C THR A 240 -12.99 7.62 -7.09
N ILE A 241 -13.62 8.51 -7.87
CA ILE A 241 -13.66 9.96 -7.60
C ILE A 241 -14.25 10.22 -6.21
N LYS A 242 -15.43 9.65 -5.91
CA LYS A 242 -16.07 9.80 -4.59
C LYS A 242 -15.14 9.35 -3.46
N PHE A 243 -14.46 8.22 -3.63
CA PHE A 243 -13.55 7.70 -2.61
C PHE A 243 -12.33 8.60 -2.38
N VAL A 244 -11.75 9.15 -3.44
CA VAL A 244 -10.63 10.11 -3.33
C VAL A 244 -11.04 11.34 -2.53
N GLY A 245 -12.25 11.88 -2.77
CA GLY A 245 -12.79 12.98 -1.96
C GLY A 245 -12.96 12.63 -0.48
N GLN A 246 -13.39 11.40 -0.18
CA GLN A 246 -13.49 10.90 1.19
C GLN A 246 -12.12 10.78 1.86
N LEU A 247 -11.12 10.24 1.15
CA LEU A 247 -9.74 10.13 1.65
C LEU A 247 -9.14 11.51 1.95
N LYS A 248 -9.33 12.48 1.04
CA LYS A 248 -8.94 13.88 1.26
C LYS A 248 -9.58 14.45 2.52
N THR A 249 -10.90 14.26 2.68
CA THR A 249 -11.65 14.76 3.85
C THR A 249 -11.20 14.09 5.14
N ALA A 250 -10.82 12.81 5.07
CA ALA A 250 -10.28 12.07 6.21
C ALA A 250 -8.85 12.49 6.58
N GLY A 251 -8.18 13.36 5.82
CA GLY A 251 -6.87 13.90 6.18
C GLY A 251 -5.70 13.35 5.36
N ALA A 252 -5.95 12.58 4.30
CA ALA A 252 -4.89 12.26 3.35
C ALA A 252 -4.38 13.55 2.68
N ALA A 253 -3.05 13.71 2.62
CA ALA A 253 -2.38 14.87 2.03
C ALA A 253 -2.04 14.68 0.53
N LEU A 254 -2.02 13.43 0.05
CA LEU A 254 -1.76 13.06 -1.33
C LEU A 254 -2.39 11.69 -1.63
N VAL A 255 -2.85 11.49 -2.86
CA VAL A 255 -3.25 10.16 -3.36
C VAL A 255 -2.39 9.72 -4.53
N ALA A 256 -1.81 8.52 -4.44
CA ALA A 256 -1.17 7.85 -5.56
C ALA A 256 -2.11 6.80 -6.15
N ILE A 257 -2.39 6.88 -7.46
CA ILE A 257 -3.37 6.01 -8.12
C ILE A 257 -2.63 5.08 -9.07
N HIS A 258 -2.61 3.78 -8.74
CA HIS A 258 -2.34 2.76 -9.73
C HIS A 258 -3.56 2.68 -10.65
N ALA A 259 -3.40 3.13 -11.89
CA ALA A 259 -4.44 3.25 -12.91
C ALA A 259 -4.94 1.91 -13.47
N ARG A 260 -5.15 0.92 -12.59
CA ARG A 260 -5.80 -0.35 -12.86
C ARG A 260 -6.85 -0.58 -11.80
N TYR A 261 -7.91 -1.30 -12.16
CA TYR A 261 -8.93 -1.66 -11.19
C TYR A 261 -8.35 -2.52 -10.06
N ARG A 262 -8.98 -2.39 -8.89
CA ARG A 262 -8.73 -3.24 -7.72
C ARG A 262 -8.79 -4.69 -8.14
N ALA A 263 -7.85 -5.47 -7.63
CA ALA A 263 -7.74 -6.85 -8.08
C ALA A 263 -8.84 -7.72 -7.49
N SER A 264 -9.39 -8.59 -8.34
CA SER A 264 -10.15 -9.75 -7.87
C SER A 264 -9.16 -10.85 -7.46
N PHE A 265 -9.58 -11.72 -6.53
CA PHE A 265 -8.78 -12.89 -6.15
C PHE A 265 -8.43 -13.76 -7.37
N GLU A 266 -9.36 -13.85 -8.33
CA GLU A 266 -9.21 -14.65 -9.54
C GLU A 266 -8.21 -14.05 -10.55
N ARG A 267 -7.74 -12.81 -10.34
CA ARG A 267 -6.80 -12.08 -11.21
C ARG A 267 -7.28 -11.97 -12.67
N THR A 268 -8.59 -12.04 -12.90
CA THR A 268 -9.24 -11.93 -14.21
C THR A 268 -10.14 -10.70 -14.30
N GLY A 269 -10.52 -10.34 -15.53
CA GLY A 269 -11.42 -9.22 -15.81
C GLY A 269 -10.74 -7.85 -15.70
N PRO A 270 -11.51 -6.77 -15.57
CA PRO A 270 -10.98 -5.40 -15.51
C PRO A 270 -9.97 -5.17 -14.38
N GLY A 271 -10.06 -5.94 -13.29
CA GLY A 271 -9.14 -5.93 -12.14
C GLY A 271 -7.92 -6.86 -12.29
N ALA A 272 -7.62 -7.37 -13.48
CA ALA A 272 -6.41 -8.16 -13.69
C ALA A 272 -5.15 -7.35 -13.31
N ARG A 273 -4.08 -8.07 -12.95
CA ARG A 273 -2.79 -7.44 -12.62
C ARG A 273 -2.16 -6.77 -13.84
N ASP A 274 -2.40 -7.38 -15.00
CA ASP A 274 -1.81 -7.04 -16.29
C ASP A 274 -2.81 -6.31 -17.17
N GLY A 275 -2.30 -5.60 -18.18
CA GLY A 275 -3.10 -4.80 -19.10
C GLY A 275 -2.78 -3.32 -19.05
N ALA A 276 -3.42 -2.56 -19.93
CA ALA A 276 -3.21 -1.13 -20.06
C ALA A 276 -3.67 -0.37 -18.80
N ALA A 277 -2.93 0.66 -18.45
CA ALA A 277 -3.33 1.63 -17.43
C ALA A 277 -4.41 2.57 -17.98
N MET A 278 -5.49 2.74 -17.22
CA MET A 278 -6.57 3.71 -17.48
C MET A 278 -6.14 5.10 -17.01
N LEU A 279 -5.19 5.71 -17.72
CA LEU A 279 -4.64 7.02 -17.36
C LEU A 279 -5.67 8.14 -17.48
N ASP A 280 -6.68 7.97 -18.33
CA ASP A 280 -7.82 8.87 -18.48
C ASP A 280 -8.63 8.96 -17.17
N HIS A 281 -8.74 7.86 -16.42
CA HIS A 281 -9.38 7.88 -15.10
C HIS A 281 -8.57 8.69 -14.09
N VAL A 282 -7.23 8.64 -14.15
CA VAL A 282 -6.38 9.48 -13.29
C VAL A 282 -6.56 10.96 -13.61
N ARG A 283 -6.60 11.30 -14.90
CA ARG A 283 -6.91 12.66 -15.37
C ARG A 283 -8.24 13.16 -14.84
N ASP A 284 -9.28 12.33 -14.91
CA ASP A 284 -10.62 12.71 -14.49
C ASP A 284 -10.72 12.87 -12.97
N VAL A 285 -9.97 12.07 -12.19
CA VAL A 285 -9.79 12.30 -10.74
C VAL A 285 -9.06 13.62 -10.47
N LYS A 286 -7.97 13.92 -11.19
CA LYS A 286 -7.24 15.18 -11.04
C LYS A 286 -8.11 16.40 -11.36
N LYS A 287 -8.94 16.32 -12.40
CA LYS A 287 -9.93 17.35 -12.75
C LYS A 287 -11.00 17.54 -11.67
N ALA A 288 -11.44 16.46 -11.02
CA ALA A 288 -12.41 16.54 -9.93
C ALA A 288 -11.83 17.17 -8.65
N TYR A 289 -10.50 17.04 -8.43
CA TYR A 289 -9.82 17.57 -7.24
C TYR A 289 -8.53 18.31 -7.61
N PRO A 290 -8.63 19.49 -8.27
CA PRO A 290 -7.45 20.21 -8.78
C PRO A 290 -6.47 20.61 -7.66
N ASP A 291 -6.97 20.93 -6.46
CA ASP A 291 -6.15 21.34 -5.31
C ASP A 291 -5.64 20.17 -4.46
N PHE A 292 -5.90 18.92 -4.86
CA PHE A 292 -5.41 17.75 -4.14
C PHE A 292 -4.27 17.08 -4.93
N PRO A 293 -3.09 16.84 -4.33
CA PRO A 293 -2.01 16.16 -5.01
C PRO A 293 -2.40 14.74 -5.46
N VAL A 294 -2.35 14.50 -6.76
CA VAL A 294 -2.59 13.20 -7.40
C VAL A 294 -1.33 12.74 -8.10
N ILE A 295 -0.86 11.54 -7.77
CA ILE A 295 0.27 10.88 -8.43
C ILE A 295 -0.24 9.77 -9.34
N ALA A 296 0.15 9.81 -10.61
CA ALA A 296 -0.17 8.78 -11.58
C ALA A 296 0.81 7.60 -11.49
N ASN A 297 0.29 6.36 -11.48
CA ASN A 297 1.10 5.15 -11.52
C ASN A 297 0.50 4.12 -12.50
N GLY A 298 1.34 3.59 -13.38
CA GLY A 298 0.96 2.53 -14.34
C GLY A 298 1.59 2.74 -15.72
N ASN A 299 2.14 1.66 -16.30
CA ASN A 299 2.73 1.62 -17.64
C ASN A 299 3.83 2.68 -17.93
N ILE A 300 4.62 3.09 -16.93
CA ILE A 300 5.78 3.99 -17.10
C ILE A 300 7.06 3.15 -17.21
N VAL A 301 7.47 2.83 -18.43
CA VAL A 301 8.59 1.91 -18.72
C VAL A 301 9.80 2.66 -19.27
N THR A 302 9.57 3.77 -19.96
CA THR A 302 10.60 4.60 -20.58
C THR A 302 10.51 6.04 -20.09
N HIS A 303 11.56 6.83 -20.34
CA HIS A 303 11.53 8.27 -20.07
C HIS A 303 10.40 8.99 -20.82
N ASN A 304 10.14 8.59 -22.06
CA ASN A 304 9.05 9.17 -22.85
C ASN A 304 7.67 8.87 -22.24
N ASP A 305 7.49 7.72 -21.58
CA ASP A 305 6.25 7.42 -20.85
C ASP A 305 6.06 8.36 -19.65
N VAL A 306 7.15 8.77 -18.97
CA VAL A 306 7.10 9.78 -17.90
C VAL A 306 6.51 11.08 -18.42
N VAL A 307 7.04 11.58 -19.54
CA VAL A 307 6.61 12.84 -20.17
C VAL A 307 5.15 12.74 -20.62
N LYS A 308 4.83 11.73 -21.43
CA LYS A 308 3.48 11.54 -21.97
C LYS A 308 2.43 11.31 -20.88
N ASN A 309 2.78 10.60 -19.80
CA ASN A 309 1.87 10.38 -18.69
C ASN A 309 1.53 11.69 -17.99
N LEU A 310 2.53 12.50 -17.65
CA LEU A 310 2.31 13.80 -17.00
C LEU A 310 1.51 14.75 -17.90
N GLU A 311 1.84 14.83 -19.19
CA GLU A 311 1.11 15.66 -20.16
C GLU A 311 -0.35 15.22 -20.31
N PHE A 312 -0.61 13.91 -20.38
CA PHE A 312 -1.95 13.39 -20.62
C PHE A 312 -2.84 13.41 -19.37
N THR A 313 -2.27 13.09 -18.21
CA THR A 313 -3.02 12.99 -16.95
C THR A 313 -3.16 14.32 -16.23
N GLU A 314 -2.28 15.28 -16.51
CA GLU A 314 -2.14 16.52 -15.74
C GLU A 314 -1.90 16.27 -14.23
N ALA A 315 -1.48 15.05 -13.88
CA ALA A 315 -1.19 14.65 -12.52
C ALA A 315 0.02 15.44 -11.98
N ASP A 316 0.04 15.61 -10.66
CA ASP A 316 1.06 16.41 -9.97
C ASP A 316 2.43 15.72 -9.94
N GLY A 317 2.45 14.41 -10.17
CA GLY A 317 3.65 13.62 -10.36
C GLY A 317 3.35 12.23 -10.90
N VAL A 318 4.41 11.50 -11.18
CA VAL A 318 4.38 10.18 -11.80
C VAL A 318 5.29 9.21 -11.04
N MET A 319 4.77 8.02 -10.83
CA MET A 319 5.41 6.97 -10.05
C MET A 319 5.70 5.76 -10.94
N SER A 320 6.97 5.36 -11.03
CA SER A 320 7.38 4.15 -11.76
C SER A 320 7.69 3.00 -10.79
N ALA A 321 7.32 1.78 -11.18
CA ALA A 321 7.52 0.54 -10.43
C ALA A 321 8.32 -0.48 -11.26
N GLU A 322 7.68 -1.14 -12.22
CA GLU A 322 8.36 -2.16 -13.02
C GLU A 322 9.44 -1.56 -13.92
N GLY A 323 9.13 -0.48 -14.64
CA GLY A 323 10.06 0.15 -15.58
C GLY A 323 11.37 0.64 -14.95
N ILE A 324 11.28 1.23 -13.75
CA ILE A 324 12.46 1.73 -13.04
C ILE A 324 13.40 0.61 -12.57
N LEU A 325 12.93 -0.63 -12.42
CA LEU A 325 13.81 -1.79 -12.16
C LEU A 325 14.66 -2.16 -13.38
N ASP A 326 14.13 -1.95 -14.58
CA ASP A 326 14.85 -2.20 -15.83
C ASP A 326 15.80 -1.02 -16.15
N ASN A 327 15.37 0.21 -15.84
CA ASN A 327 16.18 1.41 -15.97
C ASN A 327 16.05 2.32 -14.74
N PRO A 328 16.96 2.20 -13.76
CA PRO A 328 16.99 3.07 -12.58
C PRO A 328 17.15 4.56 -12.88
N ALA A 329 17.63 4.89 -14.09
CA ALA A 329 17.82 6.24 -14.59
C ALA A 329 16.67 6.76 -15.46
N ILE A 330 15.48 6.14 -15.39
CA ILE A 330 14.29 6.54 -16.17
C ILE A 330 13.92 8.03 -16.02
N PHE A 331 14.23 8.66 -14.88
CA PHE A 331 13.94 10.06 -14.61
C PHE A 331 15.07 11.03 -15.00
N LEU A 332 16.24 10.53 -15.40
CA LEU A 332 17.43 11.33 -15.65
C LEU A 332 17.20 12.41 -16.72
N GLY A 333 16.46 12.08 -17.79
CA GLY A 333 16.16 13.04 -18.87
C GLY A 333 15.31 14.25 -18.43
N SER A 334 14.70 14.20 -17.24
CA SER A 334 13.95 15.31 -16.66
C SER A 334 14.73 16.04 -15.55
N MET A 335 15.93 15.58 -15.22
CA MET A 335 16.78 16.21 -14.22
C MET A 335 17.43 17.47 -14.80
N LYS A 336 17.26 18.61 -14.13
CA LYS A 336 17.97 19.85 -14.48
C LYS A 336 19.43 19.74 -14.02
N GLY A 337 20.37 20.03 -14.92
CA GLY A 337 21.80 20.06 -14.61
C GLY A 337 22.51 18.71 -14.61
N ALA A 338 21.90 17.66 -15.19
CA ALA A 338 22.61 16.41 -15.44
C ALA A 338 23.80 16.67 -16.39
N SER A 339 24.99 16.17 -16.03
CA SER A 339 26.17 16.32 -16.87
C SER A 339 26.17 15.32 -18.04
N ASP A 340 26.88 15.65 -19.12
CA ASP A 340 27.07 14.73 -20.25
C ASP A 340 27.72 13.42 -19.81
N GLU A 341 28.63 13.46 -18.83
CA GLU A 341 29.24 12.28 -18.23
C GLU A 341 28.18 11.39 -17.56
N MET A 342 27.26 11.97 -16.79
CA MET A 342 26.20 11.23 -16.12
C MET A 342 25.21 10.61 -17.10
N LEU A 343 24.85 11.36 -18.16
CA LEU A 343 24.01 10.87 -19.25
C LEU A 343 24.67 9.70 -19.98
N SER A 344 25.96 9.84 -20.33
CA SER A 344 26.74 8.77 -20.97
C SER A 344 26.87 7.55 -20.06
N HIS A 345 27.10 7.76 -18.77
CA HIS A 345 27.25 6.69 -17.79
C HIS A 345 25.95 5.88 -17.65
N ALA A 346 24.81 6.56 -17.52
CA ALA A 346 23.49 5.93 -17.38
C ALA A 346 22.99 5.24 -18.66
N ALA A 347 23.53 5.61 -19.83
CA ALA A 347 23.18 4.95 -21.10
C ALA A 347 23.68 3.51 -21.20
N ASP A 348 24.70 3.13 -20.41
CA ASP A 348 25.18 1.75 -20.31
C ASP A 348 24.60 1.08 -19.06
N PRO A 349 23.70 0.07 -19.22
CA PRO A 349 23.07 -0.58 -18.07
C PRO A 349 24.07 -1.35 -17.19
N THR A 350 25.26 -1.70 -17.70
CA THR A 350 26.31 -2.34 -16.89
C THR A 350 26.94 -1.38 -15.90
N ASN A 351 26.99 -0.09 -16.22
CA ASN A 351 27.45 0.94 -15.29
C ASN A 351 26.45 1.10 -14.13
N LEU A 352 25.15 1.19 -14.44
CA LEU A 352 24.09 1.24 -13.43
C LEU A 352 24.10 0.01 -12.51
N ALA A 353 24.27 -1.19 -13.09
CA ALA A 353 24.36 -2.43 -12.33
C ALA A 353 25.60 -2.46 -11.42
N LEU A 354 26.77 -2.04 -11.90
CA LEU A 354 27.98 -1.97 -11.07
C LEU A 354 27.84 -0.95 -9.94
N GLU A 355 27.26 0.21 -10.20
CA GLU A 355 27.01 1.21 -9.18
C GLU A 355 26.03 0.71 -8.12
N TYR A 356 24.96 0.05 -8.54
CA TYR A 356 24.04 -0.63 -7.63
C TYR A 356 24.77 -1.62 -6.71
N LEU A 357 25.66 -2.44 -7.26
CA LEU A 357 26.43 -3.42 -6.48
C LEU A 357 27.34 -2.72 -5.46
N GLN A 358 27.96 -1.58 -5.80
CA GLN A 358 28.74 -0.80 -4.83
C GLN A 358 27.88 -0.27 -3.67
N LEU A 359 26.65 0.16 -3.96
CA LEU A 359 25.69 0.55 -2.92
C LEU A 359 25.26 -0.66 -2.08
N ALA A 360 25.00 -1.80 -2.70
CA ALA A 360 24.60 -3.04 -2.03
C ALA A 360 25.70 -3.64 -1.13
N LYS A 361 26.98 -3.34 -1.39
CA LYS A 361 28.09 -3.69 -0.49
C LYS A 361 28.13 -2.82 0.78
N LYS A 362 27.60 -1.59 0.71
CA LYS A 362 27.63 -0.61 1.80
C LYS A 362 26.36 -0.64 2.66
N HIS A 363 25.27 -1.16 2.12
CA HIS A 363 23.96 -1.13 2.76
C HIS A 363 23.31 -2.51 2.75
N PRO A 364 22.50 -2.87 3.77
CA PRO A 364 21.91 -4.19 3.82
C PRO A 364 21.00 -4.47 2.62
N ALA A 365 21.25 -5.59 1.95
CA ALA A 365 20.38 -6.15 0.93
C ALA A 365 20.59 -7.66 0.90
N THR A 366 19.52 -8.42 0.64
CA THR A 366 19.66 -9.87 0.47
C THR A 366 20.30 -10.16 -0.89
N ILE A 367 21.11 -11.22 -0.99
CA ILE A 367 21.71 -11.61 -2.28
C ILE A 367 20.64 -11.85 -3.35
N ARG A 368 19.47 -12.39 -2.97
CA ARG A 368 18.34 -12.60 -3.88
C ARG A 368 17.82 -11.28 -4.46
N THR A 369 17.67 -10.26 -3.63
CA THR A 369 17.32 -8.90 -4.05
C THR A 369 18.40 -8.32 -4.97
N VAL A 370 19.67 -8.50 -4.63
CA VAL A 370 20.80 -8.01 -5.43
C VAL A 370 20.81 -8.63 -6.83
N ALA A 371 20.75 -9.96 -6.90
CA ALA A 371 20.64 -10.69 -8.16
C ALA A 371 19.38 -10.31 -8.95
N PHE A 372 18.26 -10.05 -8.26
CA PHE A 372 17.02 -9.60 -8.87
C PHE A 372 17.17 -8.23 -9.57
N HIS A 373 17.73 -7.24 -8.90
CA HIS A 373 17.94 -5.92 -9.50
C HIS A 373 18.93 -5.99 -10.68
N THR A 374 20.04 -6.70 -10.51
CA THR A 374 21.02 -6.89 -11.59
C THR A 374 20.41 -7.58 -12.80
N ARG A 375 19.61 -8.64 -12.62
CA ARG A 375 18.95 -9.30 -13.76
C ARG A 375 17.85 -8.48 -14.42
N ARG A 376 17.24 -7.52 -13.71
CA ARG A 376 16.26 -6.59 -14.29
C ARG A 376 17.00 -5.59 -15.19
N MET A 377 18.04 -4.94 -14.68
CA MET A 377 18.87 -4.00 -15.44
C MET A 377 19.56 -4.63 -16.66
N LEU A 378 20.02 -5.88 -16.55
CA LEU A 378 20.82 -6.55 -17.57
C LEU A 378 20.10 -7.71 -18.27
N ARG A 379 18.76 -7.71 -18.26
CA ARG A 379 17.96 -8.83 -18.77
C ARG A 379 18.41 -9.31 -20.15
N ASP A 380 18.54 -8.38 -21.09
CA ASP A 380 18.83 -8.70 -22.48
C ASP A 380 20.26 -9.20 -22.65
N GLN A 381 21.22 -8.57 -21.96
CA GLN A 381 22.63 -8.95 -22.01
C GLN A 381 22.86 -10.31 -21.36
N LEU A 382 22.25 -10.57 -20.20
CA LEU A 382 22.34 -11.86 -19.51
C LEU A 382 21.73 -13.00 -20.32
N ASN A 383 20.63 -12.74 -21.03
CA ASN A 383 20.03 -13.72 -21.94
C ASN A 383 20.92 -13.96 -23.16
N ARG A 384 21.41 -12.89 -23.80
CA ARG A 384 22.28 -12.94 -24.98
C ARG A 384 23.55 -13.77 -24.71
N PHE A 385 24.16 -13.62 -23.53
CA PHE A 385 25.40 -14.29 -23.18
C PHE A 385 25.23 -15.52 -22.28
N GLN A 386 24.00 -16.04 -22.14
CA GLN A 386 23.69 -17.24 -21.34
C GLN A 386 24.15 -17.15 -19.86
N LEU A 387 24.14 -15.96 -19.28
CA LEU A 387 24.56 -15.68 -17.90
C LEU A 387 23.38 -15.52 -16.91
N MET A 388 22.13 -15.58 -17.40
CA MET A 388 20.93 -15.41 -16.55
C MET A 388 20.86 -16.41 -15.39
N ALA A 389 21.08 -17.71 -15.67
CA ALA A 389 21.05 -18.75 -14.64
C ALA A 389 22.17 -18.56 -13.60
N ASP A 390 23.37 -18.19 -14.06
CA ASP A 390 24.53 -17.95 -13.20
C ASP A 390 24.28 -16.76 -12.26
N CYS A 391 23.62 -15.70 -12.78
CA CYS A 391 23.25 -14.52 -11.99
C CYS A 391 22.23 -14.86 -10.91
N ILE A 392 21.25 -15.70 -11.23
CA ILE A 392 20.22 -16.13 -10.27
C ILE A 392 20.81 -17.07 -9.20
N ALA A 393 21.81 -17.88 -9.57
CA ALA A 393 22.45 -18.85 -8.69
C ALA A 393 23.55 -18.26 -7.80
N SER A 394 23.91 -16.98 -7.98
CA SER A 394 24.96 -16.34 -7.18
C SER A 394 24.59 -16.27 -5.69
N GLU A 395 25.56 -16.57 -4.83
CA GLU A 395 25.42 -16.58 -3.37
C GLU A 395 26.08 -15.35 -2.72
N THR A 396 26.92 -14.62 -3.46
CA THR A 396 27.62 -13.41 -2.98
C THR A 396 27.50 -12.24 -3.96
N ILE A 397 27.67 -11.01 -3.46
CA ILE A 397 27.63 -9.80 -4.30
C ILE A 397 28.81 -9.81 -5.28
N GLU A 398 29.96 -10.34 -4.85
CA GLU A 398 31.18 -10.51 -5.65
C GLU A 398 30.92 -11.39 -6.88
N GLU A 399 30.22 -12.52 -6.72
CA GLU A 399 29.85 -13.39 -7.84
C GLU A 399 28.95 -12.67 -8.86
N VAL A 400 27.97 -11.90 -8.38
CA VAL A 400 27.11 -11.08 -9.25
C VAL A 400 27.94 -10.03 -9.98
N GLU A 401 28.89 -9.38 -9.31
CA GLU A 401 29.78 -8.39 -9.90
C GLU A 401 30.67 -9.00 -11.00
N GLU A 402 31.22 -10.19 -10.79
CA GLU A 402 31.99 -10.91 -11.81
C GLU A 402 31.14 -11.26 -13.04
N ILE A 403 29.86 -11.56 -12.85
CA ILE A 403 28.93 -11.76 -13.97
C ILE A 403 28.73 -10.45 -14.76
N VAL A 404 28.55 -9.31 -14.08
CA VAL A 404 28.44 -8.02 -14.77
C VAL A 404 29.73 -7.67 -15.51
N LYS A 405 30.90 -7.96 -14.94
CA LYS A 405 32.20 -7.79 -15.62
C LYS A 405 32.33 -8.68 -16.85
N LYS A 406 31.86 -9.93 -16.80
CA LYS A 406 31.79 -10.82 -17.97
C LYS A 406 30.88 -10.24 -19.06
N VAL A 407 29.71 -9.72 -18.70
CA VAL A 407 28.83 -9.02 -19.65
C VAL A 407 29.57 -7.86 -20.32
N ARG A 408 30.27 -7.01 -19.57
CA ARG A 408 31.06 -5.91 -20.15
C ARG A 408 32.16 -6.40 -21.09
N LYS A 409 32.84 -7.48 -20.73
CA LYS A 409 33.85 -8.11 -21.59
C LYS A 409 33.23 -8.53 -22.92
N TYR A 410 32.12 -9.27 -22.90
CA TYR A 410 31.44 -9.74 -24.11
C TYR A 410 30.79 -8.63 -24.94
N LEU A 411 30.40 -7.51 -24.33
CA LEU A 411 29.95 -6.35 -25.09
C LEU A 411 31.09 -5.64 -25.83
N LYS A 412 32.29 -5.58 -25.24
CA LYS A 412 33.48 -4.97 -25.85
C LYS A 412 34.12 -5.86 -26.91
N ASP A 413 34.13 -7.16 -26.67
CA ASP A 413 34.69 -8.18 -27.55
C ASP A 413 33.67 -9.32 -27.70
N PRO A 414 32.72 -9.18 -28.64
CA PRO A 414 31.69 -10.19 -28.87
C PRO A 414 32.23 -11.56 -29.28
N ASP A 415 33.41 -11.62 -29.91
CA ASP A 415 34.04 -12.86 -30.37
C ASP A 415 34.60 -13.69 -29.20
N SER A 416 34.83 -13.05 -28.04
CA SER A 416 35.22 -13.75 -26.81
C SER A 416 34.09 -14.55 -26.16
N PHE A 417 32.84 -14.38 -26.60
CA PHE A 417 31.71 -15.19 -26.14
C PHE A 417 31.54 -16.44 -27.01
N GLN A 418 31.54 -17.61 -26.37
CA GLN A 418 31.23 -18.88 -27.02
C GLN A 418 29.85 -19.37 -26.57
N TYR A 419 28.97 -19.60 -27.54
CA TYR A 419 27.62 -20.11 -27.27
C TYR A 419 27.66 -21.58 -26.84
N ASP A 420 27.12 -21.87 -25.68
CA ASP A 420 26.99 -23.23 -25.13
C ASP A 420 25.61 -23.81 -25.51
N ALA A 421 25.60 -24.63 -26.56
CA ALA A 421 24.38 -25.28 -27.04
C ALA A 421 23.77 -26.24 -26.01
N ASP A 422 24.60 -26.89 -25.20
CA ASP A 422 24.13 -27.82 -24.17
C ASP A 422 23.48 -27.07 -23.00
N LYS A 423 24.04 -25.94 -22.58
CA LYS A 423 23.43 -25.06 -21.57
C LYS A 423 22.10 -24.52 -22.07
N ALA A 424 22.02 -24.08 -23.33
CA ALA A 424 20.75 -23.64 -23.91
C ALA A 424 19.70 -24.76 -23.91
N ARG A 425 20.08 -25.99 -24.27
CA ARG A 425 19.20 -27.16 -24.23
C ARG A 425 18.70 -27.43 -22.81
N ARG A 426 19.59 -27.49 -21.81
CA ARG A 426 19.22 -27.71 -20.40
C ARG A 426 18.25 -26.64 -19.88
N VAL A 427 18.50 -25.37 -20.18
CA VAL A 427 17.62 -24.26 -19.78
C VAL A 427 16.23 -24.37 -20.43
N LYS A 428 16.18 -24.77 -21.71
CA LYS A 428 14.91 -25.00 -22.42
C LYS A 428 14.13 -26.17 -21.80
N GLU A 429 14.78 -27.31 -21.58
CA GLU A 429 14.18 -28.49 -20.95
C GLU A 429 13.64 -28.17 -19.54
N GLU A 430 14.40 -27.41 -18.73
CA GLU A 430 13.96 -27.01 -17.41
C GLU A 430 12.73 -26.09 -17.48
N LYS A 431 12.70 -25.14 -18.43
CA LYS A 431 11.56 -24.25 -18.65
C LYS A 431 10.30 -25.03 -19.06
N GLU A 432 10.45 -26.00 -19.95
CA GLU A 432 9.36 -26.88 -20.39
C GLU A 432 8.83 -27.74 -19.23
N ARG A 433 9.74 -28.32 -18.42
CA ARG A 433 9.36 -29.08 -17.21
C ARG A 433 8.59 -28.22 -16.21
N LYS A 434 9.06 -26.99 -15.93
CA LYS A 434 8.37 -26.05 -15.02
C LYS A 434 6.99 -25.68 -15.56
N ALA A 435 6.86 -25.40 -16.86
CA ALA A 435 5.57 -25.10 -17.48
C ALA A 435 4.61 -26.30 -17.41
N GLU A 436 5.10 -27.53 -17.58
CA GLU A 436 4.30 -28.75 -17.43
C GLU A 436 3.81 -28.94 -15.99
N GLU A 437 4.68 -28.76 -15.00
CA GLU A 437 4.36 -28.82 -13.57
C GLU A 437 3.33 -27.76 -13.17
N GLU A 438 3.50 -26.52 -13.63
CA GLU A 438 2.53 -25.44 -13.42
C GLU A 438 1.19 -25.78 -14.08
N GLY A 439 1.21 -26.35 -15.29
CA GLY A 439 0.01 -26.82 -15.97
C GLY A 439 -0.72 -27.93 -15.19
N LYS A 440 0.02 -28.89 -14.61
CA LYS A 440 -0.54 -29.93 -13.73
C LYS A 440 -1.18 -29.32 -12.48
N ARG A 441 -0.51 -28.34 -11.85
CA ARG A 441 -1.02 -27.60 -10.69
C ARG A 441 -2.30 -26.85 -11.01
N LYS A 442 -2.34 -26.08 -12.10
CA LYS A 442 -3.54 -25.34 -12.55
C LYS A 442 -4.73 -26.28 -12.78
N ARG A 443 -4.51 -27.42 -13.45
CA ARG A 443 -5.55 -28.44 -13.64
C ARG A 443 -6.04 -29.05 -12.32
N TYR A 444 -5.14 -29.25 -11.35
CA TYR A 444 -5.51 -29.70 -10.01
C TYR A 444 -6.38 -28.65 -9.29
N GLU A 445 -5.95 -27.39 -9.31
CA GLU A 445 -6.67 -26.28 -8.68
C GLU A 445 -8.07 -26.10 -9.24
N GLU A 446 -8.21 -26.12 -10.57
CA GLU A 446 -9.52 -26.08 -11.22
C GLU A 446 -10.41 -27.27 -10.84
N ARG A 447 -9.85 -28.48 -10.79
CA ARG A 447 -10.60 -29.67 -10.41
C ARG A 447 -11.14 -29.56 -8.98
N MET A 448 -10.33 -29.04 -8.05
CA MET A 448 -10.75 -28.81 -6.66
C MET A 448 -11.85 -27.76 -6.56
N LYS A 449 -11.74 -26.66 -7.32
CA LYS A 449 -12.80 -25.64 -7.40
C LYS A 449 -14.11 -26.19 -7.97
N ARG A 450 -14.05 -26.99 -9.03
CA ARG A 450 -15.23 -27.67 -9.60
C ARG A 450 -15.88 -28.63 -8.61
N LYS A 451 -15.06 -29.36 -7.82
CA LYS A 451 -15.55 -30.22 -6.73
C LYS A 451 -16.26 -29.41 -5.64
N ALA A 452 -15.66 -28.32 -5.18
CA ALA A 452 -16.25 -27.41 -4.19
C ALA A 452 -17.62 -26.90 -4.65
N LYS A 453 -17.70 -26.43 -5.91
CA LYS A 453 -18.94 -25.98 -6.52
C LYS A 453 -20.01 -27.08 -6.59
N ARG A 454 -19.65 -28.28 -7.05
CA ARG A 454 -20.58 -29.42 -7.17
C ARG A 454 -21.16 -29.85 -5.82
N GLU A 455 -20.37 -29.71 -4.75
CA GLU A 455 -20.75 -30.11 -3.41
C GLU A 455 -21.30 -28.95 -2.56
N GLY A 456 -21.66 -27.84 -3.20
CA GLY A 456 -22.35 -26.71 -2.56
C GLY A 456 -21.52 -25.99 -1.50
N LYS A 457 -20.19 -26.01 -1.60
CA LYS A 457 -19.32 -25.26 -0.67
C LYS A 457 -19.42 -23.76 -0.96
N GLU A 458 -19.57 -22.95 0.09
CA GLU A 458 -19.61 -21.48 0.00
C GLU A 458 -18.29 -20.91 -0.54
N ASP A 459 -17.14 -21.46 -0.10
CA ASP A 459 -15.82 -21.14 -0.63
C ASP A 459 -15.43 -22.14 -1.72
N LEU A 460 -15.22 -21.65 -2.95
CA LEU A 460 -14.72 -22.47 -4.07
C LEU A 460 -13.30 -23.00 -3.83
N ASN A 461 -12.52 -22.34 -2.98
CA ASN A 461 -11.21 -22.82 -2.58
C ASN A 461 -11.27 -23.78 -1.39
N HIS A 462 -12.45 -24.18 -0.90
CA HIS A 462 -12.59 -25.08 0.25
C HIS A 462 -11.60 -26.26 0.18
N TYR A 463 -11.59 -27.00 -0.94
CA TYR A 463 -10.69 -28.15 -1.12
C TYR A 463 -9.21 -27.80 -1.28
N LEU A 464 -8.89 -26.57 -1.70
CA LEU A 464 -7.51 -26.07 -1.76
C LEU A 464 -7.02 -25.56 -0.40
N ASN A 465 -7.96 -25.14 0.45
CA ASN A 465 -7.72 -24.61 1.78
C ASN A 465 -7.76 -25.70 2.86
N ILE A 466 -8.28 -26.90 2.57
CA ILE A 466 -8.19 -28.05 3.49
C ILE A 466 -6.72 -28.36 3.78
N GLY A 467 -6.32 -28.14 5.03
CA GLY A 467 -4.96 -28.34 5.49
C GLY A 467 -4.01 -27.16 5.24
N ALA A 468 -4.52 -25.98 4.84
CA ALA A 468 -3.74 -24.76 4.68
C ALA A 468 -3.61 -23.93 5.97
N GLU A 469 -4.39 -24.27 7.01
CA GLU A 469 -4.22 -23.68 8.34
C GLU A 469 -2.94 -24.20 8.98
N LEU A 470 -2.15 -23.28 9.52
CA LEU A 470 -0.93 -23.64 10.23
C LEU A 470 -1.27 -24.45 11.48
N PRO A 471 -0.56 -25.57 11.74
CA PRO A 471 -0.76 -26.32 12.97
C PRO A 471 -0.37 -25.46 14.17
N SER A 472 -1.35 -25.17 15.02
CA SER A 472 -1.13 -24.36 16.22
C SER A 472 -0.15 -25.04 17.18
N ARG A 473 0.52 -24.26 18.04
CA ARG A 473 1.38 -24.82 19.12
C ARG A 473 0.60 -25.79 20.01
N PHE A 474 -0.67 -25.50 20.26
CA PHE A 474 -1.56 -26.38 21.01
C PHE A 474 -1.74 -27.71 20.28
N THR A 475 -2.10 -27.69 19.00
CA THR A 475 -2.26 -28.88 18.15
C THR A 475 -0.99 -29.73 18.15
N ILE A 476 0.17 -29.12 17.92
CA ILE A 476 1.47 -29.80 17.90
C ILE A 476 1.75 -30.48 19.25
N ASN A 477 1.53 -29.79 20.37
CA ASN A 477 1.79 -30.31 21.70
C ASN A 477 0.83 -31.45 22.09
N THR A 478 -0.42 -31.40 21.64
CA THR A 478 -1.41 -32.47 21.86
C THR A 478 -1.10 -33.73 21.03
N LEU A 479 -0.46 -33.59 19.87
CA LEU A 479 -0.09 -34.71 19.01
C LEU A 479 1.20 -35.42 19.42
N LYS A 480 2.19 -34.70 19.96
CA LYS A 480 3.48 -35.26 20.42
C LYS A 480 3.37 -36.53 21.29
N PRO A 481 2.46 -36.64 22.28
CA PRO A 481 2.37 -37.83 23.13
C PRO A 481 1.59 -39.00 22.50
N LEU A 482 0.94 -38.82 21.35
CA LEU A 482 0.20 -39.89 20.68
C LEU A 482 1.14 -40.83 19.91
N ASP A 483 0.69 -42.07 19.69
CA ASP A 483 1.39 -43.00 18.81
C ASP A 483 1.39 -42.51 17.35
N SER A 484 2.35 -42.99 16.57
CA SER A 484 2.58 -42.51 15.20
C SER A 484 1.40 -42.74 14.25
N GLU A 485 0.53 -43.71 14.53
CA GLU A 485 -0.62 -44.00 13.69
C GLU A 485 -1.75 -42.99 13.94
N LYS A 486 -2.03 -42.69 15.22
CA LYS A 486 -2.97 -41.63 15.61
C LYS A 486 -2.48 -40.23 15.22
N GLN A 487 -1.18 -39.96 15.34
CA GLN A 487 -0.59 -38.70 14.87
C GLN A 487 -0.89 -38.48 13.39
N LYS A 488 -0.62 -39.49 12.53
CA LYS A 488 -0.89 -39.41 11.09
C LYS A 488 -2.37 -39.23 10.78
N ALA A 489 -3.25 -39.95 11.48
CA ALA A 489 -4.68 -39.86 11.26
C ALA A 489 -5.22 -38.43 11.51
N VAL A 490 -4.87 -37.84 12.66
CA VAL A 490 -5.29 -36.47 13.00
C VAL A 490 -4.61 -35.45 12.08
N TRP A 491 -3.33 -35.64 11.78
CA TRP A 491 -2.57 -34.74 10.90
C TRP A 491 -3.14 -34.69 9.49
N ASN A 492 -3.41 -35.85 8.88
CA ASN A 492 -3.94 -35.92 7.52
C ASN A 492 -5.36 -35.34 7.41
N ALA A 493 -6.15 -35.39 8.48
CA ALA A 493 -7.50 -34.85 8.49
C ALA A 493 -7.54 -33.31 8.52
N SER A 494 -6.51 -32.65 9.05
CA SER A 494 -6.56 -31.23 9.39
C SER A 494 -5.39 -30.38 8.88
N HIS A 495 -4.21 -30.97 8.66
CA HIS A 495 -2.97 -30.29 8.32
C HIS A 495 -2.17 -31.07 7.25
N GLY A 496 -2.85 -31.86 6.41
CA GLY A 496 -2.22 -32.78 5.45
C GLY A 496 -1.38 -32.11 4.35
N GLN A 497 -1.44 -30.78 4.21
CA GLN A 497 -0.55 -30.03 3.33
C GLN A 497 0.78 -29.66 4.01
N HIS A 498 0.85 -29.67 5.34
CA HIS A 498 2.05 -29.37 6.13
C HIS A 498 2.86 -30.62 6.45
N CYS A 499 4.18 -30.48 6.52
CA CYS A 499 5.05 -31.61 6.85
C CYS A 499 4.95 -31.95 8.33
N MET A 500 4.30 -33.07 8.66
CA MET A 500 4.20 -33.55 10.05
C MET A 500 5.57 -33.69 10.73
N ALA A 501 6.58 -34.19 10.00
CA ALA A 501 7.92 -34.34 10.53
C ALA A 501 8.59 -32.98 10.82
N TYR A 502 8.29 -31.94 10.04
CA TYR A 502 8.82 -30.60 10.28
C TYR A 502 8.33 -30.07 11.64
N HIS A 503 7.06 -30.30 11.96
CA HIS A 503 6.44 -29.80 13.18
C HIS A 503 6.64 -30.68 14.42
N LEU A 504 6.78 -32.01 14.26
CA LEU A 504 6.82 -32.95 15.39
C LEU A 504 8.21 -33.54 15.66
N SER A 505 9.05 -33.72 14.63
CA SER A 505 10.26 -34.57 14.75
C SER A 505 11.47 -34.12 13.91
N ASN A 506 11.49 -32.84 13.52
CA ASN A 506 12.52 -32.17 12.72
C ASN A 506 12.76 -32.83 11.33
N CYS A 507 12.17 -32.24 10.27
CA CYS A 507 12.23 -32.79 8.92
C CYS A 507 13.61 -32.64 8.26
N LYS A 508 14.29 -33.77 8.01
CA LYS A 508 15.60 -33.80 7.33
C LYS A 508 15.57 -33.47 5.83
N ARG A 509 14.39 -33.40 5.21
CA ARG A 509 14.24 -33.17 3.76
C ARG A 509 14.33 -31.69 3.37
N GLY A 510 14.23 -30.76 4.34
CA GLY A 510 14.30 -29.33 4.10
C GLY A 510 13.41 -28.90 2.92
N ARG A 511 14.00 -28.16 1.97
CA ARG A 511 13.33 -27.68 0.75
C ARG A 511 12.92 -28.77 -0.26
N GLY A 512 13.40 -30.01 -0.10
CA GLY A 512 12.99 -31.16 -0.92
C GLY A 512 11.75 -31.89 -0.38
N CYS A 513 11.10 -31.35 0.66
CA CYS A 513 9.89 -31.96 1.20
C CYS A 513 8.68 -31.68 0.30
N ALA A 514 7.88 -32.71 0.02
CA ALA A 514 6.65 -32.58 -0.76
C ALA A 514 5.49 -31.89 0.00
N PHE A 515 5.73 -31.45 1.24
CA PHE A 515 4.74 -30.84 2.13
C PHE A 515 5.27 -29.49 2.63
N LEU A 516 4.36 -28.56 2.93
CA LEU A 516 4.67 -27.19 3.37
C LEU A 516 5.44 -27.19 4.70
N HIS A 517 6.53 -26.43 4.76
CA HIS A 517 7.30 -26.12 5.96
C HIS A 517 7.05 -24.67 6.31
N CYS A 518 6.04 -24.40 7.14
CA CYS A 518 5.67 -23.04 7.51
C CYS A 518 5.57 -22.95 9.03
N ASP A 519 6.20 -21.97 9.66
CA ASP A 519 6.20 -21.85 11.11
C ASP A 519 4.94 -21.16 11.65
N VAL A 520 4.56 -21.52 12.88
CA VAL A 520 3.43 -20.91 13.63
C VAL A 520 3.67 -19.42 13.93
N GLY A 521 4.83 -18.85 13.57
CA GLY A 521 5.20 -17.46 13.78
C GLY A 521 5.90 -16.80 12.59
N GLY A 522 5.81 -17.36 11.38
CA GLY A 522 6.51 -16.82 10.23
C GLY A 522 5.97 -17.39 8.93
N PHE A 523 5.05 -16.66 8.31
CA PHE A 523 4.92 -16.72 6.86
C PHE A 523 6.24 -16.15 6.33
N ASP A 524 7.04 -16.93 5.61
CA ASP A 524 8.19 -16.37 4.91
C ASP A 524 7.63 -15.54 3.75
N GLU A 525 7.44 -14.24 4.01
CA GLU A 525 6.98 -13.21 3.07
C GLU A 525 7.79 -13.21 1.76
N LYS A 526 8.94 -13.89 1.73
CA LYS A 526 9.87 -13.97 0.60
C LYS A 526 9.40 -14.87 -0.55
N GLU A 527 8.35 -15.68 -0.44
CA GLU A 527 8.00 -16.66 -1.49
C GLU A 527 7.04 -16.15 -2.59
N GLU A 528 6.25 -15.08 -2.38
CA GLU A 528 5.39 -14.53 -3.46
C GLU A 528 6.06 -13.36 -4.24
N VAL A 529 7.28 -12.97 -3.86
CA VAL A 529 7.99 -11.77 -4.38
C VAL A 529 8.82 -12.07 -5.64
N ALA A 530 9.06 -13.33 -5.97
CA ALA A 530 9.55 -13.67 -7.30
C ALA A 530 8.36 -13.68 -8.26
N GLY A 531 8.22 -12.58 -8.99
CA GLY A 531 7.17 -12.31 -9.97
C GLY A 531 6.75 -13.46 -10.86
#